data_AF-A0AAJ2L9H3-F1
#
_entry.id   AF-A0AAJ2L9H3-F1
#
_cell.length_a   1.000
_cell.length_b   1.000
_cell.length_c   1.000
_cell.angle_alpha   90.00
_cell.angle_beta   90.00
_cell.angle_gamma   90.00
#
_symmetry.space_group_name_H-M   'P 1'
#
loop_
_entity.id
_entity.type
_entity.pdbx_description
1 polymer ?
#
loop_
_entity_poly.entity_id
_entity_poly.type
_entity_poly.pdbx_seq_one_letter_code
_entity_poly.pdbx_strand_id
1 'polypeptide(L)'
;MKKLYGVLVLSASILLFGCPSDPDPDPTTPPATVKECNNGDVKFYDVLAKKSINCWDNTFGSPTQGVFSVLTLTQNRFQSCVNGKFELKGLTENIVSFKNVTEKTISFDYTITQNYSGNIRQHQGFVSNLKPGAVDEVNTGDNTFYNLNGSQLQVVVNKITAK
;
A
#
# COMPACT_ATOMS: atom_id res chain seq x y z
N MET A 1 -30.88 33.84 0.76
CA MET A 1 -31.03 32.37 0.82
C MET A 1 -30.04 31.84 1.85
N LYS A 2 -30.53 31.37 3.00
CA LYS A 2 -29.70 30.96 4.16
C LYS A 2 -29.35 29.48 4.03
N LYS A 3 -28.06 29.14 4.21
CA LYS A 3 -27.55 27.77 4.33
C LYS A 3 -27.93 27.21 5.70
N LEU A 4 -28.51 26.01 5.75
CA LEU A 4 -28.63 25.21 6.98
C LEU A 4 -27.65 24.04 6.90
N TYR A 5 -26.83 23.92 7.94
CA TYR A 5 -25.98 22.78 8.24
C TYR A 5 -26.78 21.77 9.07
N GLY A 6 -26.85 20.51 8.64
CA GLY A 6 -27.46 19.42 9.39
C GLY A 6 -26.37 18.56 10.03
N VAL A 7 -26.28 18.60 11.36
CA VAL A 7 -25.52 17.66 12.19
C VAL A 7 -26.41 16.44 12.45
N LEU A 8 -25.98 15.26 12.04
CA LEU A 8 -26.66 14.01 12.35
C LEU A 8 -26.10 13.45 13.66
N VAL A 9 -26.88 13.56 14.74
CA VAL A 9 -26.64 12.89 16.02
C VAL A 9 -27.46 11.60 16.01
N LEU A 10 -26.81 10.43 16.00
CA LEU A 10 -27.48 9.16 16.23
C LEU A 10 -27.51 8.87 17.74
N SER A 11 -28.67 9.04 18.35
CA SER A 11 -29.02 8.53 19.66
C SER A 11 -29.51 7.08 19.53
N ALA A 12 -28.82 6.13 20.15
CA ALA A 12 -29.33 4.77 20.33
C ALA A 12 -29.77 4.59 21.80
N SER A 13 -31.05 4.27 21.97
CA SER A 13 -31.72 4.05 23.25
C SER A 13 -31.20 2.80 23.96
N ILE A 14 -30.99 2.93 25.27
CA ILE A 14 -30.74 1.82 26.20
C ILE A 14 -32.11 1.22 26.59
N LEU A 15 -32.35 -0.04 26.26
CA LEU A 15 -33.40 -0.87 26.86
C LEU A 15 -32.74 -1.83 27.84
N LEU A 16 -32.98 -1.60 29.13
CA LEU A 16 -32.66 -2.51 30.23
C LEU A 16 -33.78 -3.54 30.37
N PHE A 17 -33.48 -4.83 30.20
CA PHE A 17 -34.28 -5.93 30.77
C PHE A 17 -33.39 -7.14 31.08
N GLY A 18 -33.37 -7.53 32.37
CA GLY A 18 -33.21 -8.92 32.83
C GLY A 18 -31.79 -9.48 32.95
N CYS A 19 -31.24 -9.48 34.18
CA CYS A 19 -30.28 -10.49 34.60
C CYS A 19 -30.98 -11.85 34.79
N PRO A 20 -30.44 -12.93 34.25
CA PRO A 20 -30.32 -14.19 34.97
C PRO A 20 -28.88 -14.35 35.46
N SER A 21 -28.76 -14.57 36.76
CA SER A 21 -27.54 -14.92 37.48
C SER A 21 -26.95 -16.27 37.02
N ASP A 22 -25.71 -16.20 36.54
CA ASP A 22 -24.56 -17.13 36.52
C ASP A 22 -24.73 -18.61 36.12
N PRO A 23 -23.67 -19.17 35.50
CA PRO A 23 -22.80 -19.98 36.35
C PRO A 23 -21.35 -19.50 36.30
N ASP A 24 -20.67 -19.71 37.43
CA ASP A 24 -19.23 -19.60 37.60
C ASP A 24 -18.43 -20.07 36.37
N PRO A 25 -17.32 -19.42 36.00
CA PRO A 25 -16.42 -19.97 35.01
C PRO A 25 -15.83 -21.27 35.54
N ASP A 26 -16.26 -22.39 34.96
CA ASP A 26 -15.66 -23.70 35.15
C ASP A 26 -14.14 -23.62 34.89
N PRO A 27 -13.27 -23.95 35.86
CA PRO A 27 -11.81 -23.80 35.74
C PRO A 27 -11.17 -24.80 34.77
N THR A 28 -11.97 -25.62 34.07
CA THR A 28 -11.51 -26.68 33.18
C THR A 28 -11.55 -26.37 31.70
N THR A 29 -11.92 -25.15 31.28
CA THR A 29 -11.76 -24.77 29.87
C THR A 29 -10.27 -24.58 29.58
N PRO A 30 -9.62 -25.41 28.74
CA PRO A 30 -8.24 -25.16 28.33
C PRO A 30 -8.21 -23.74 27.73
N PRO A 31 -7.23 -22.89 28.07
CA PRO A 31 -7.12 -21.59 27.43
C PRO A 31 -7.15 -21.85 25.92
N ALA A 32 -8.08 -21.17 25.23
CA ALA A 32 -8.22 -21.27 23.78
C ALA A 32 -6.80 -21.31 23.21
N THR A 33 -6.44 -22.42 22.56
CA THR A 33 -5.10 -22.61 22.03
C THR A 33 -4.87 -21.43 21.11
N VAL A 34 -4.11 -20.45 21.60
CA VAL A 34 -3.71 -19.31 20.81
C VAL A 34 -2.90 -19.97 19.72
N LYS A 35 -3.49 -20.13 18.54
CA LYS A 35 -2.78 -20.61 17.36
C LYS A 35 -1.91 -19.45 16.92
N GLU A 36 -0.88 -19.26 17.74
CA GLU A 36 0.19 -18.32 17.59
C GLU A 36 0.88 -18.72 16.28
N CYS A 37 0.89 -17.76 15.35
CA CYS A 37 1.13 -17.88 13.91
C CYS A 37 2.29 -18.80 13.52
N ASN A 38 2.32 -19.24 12.26
CA ASN A 38 3.45 -20.02 11.77
C ASN A 38 4.65 -19.09 11.53
N ASN A 39 5.85 -19.54 11.87
CA ASN A 39 7.07 -18.78 11.59
C ASN A 39 7.14 -18.42 10.10
N GLY A 40 7.31 -17.13 9.80
CA GLY A 40 7.29 -16.61 8.43
C GLY A 40 5.93 -16.07 7.96
N ASP A 41 4.85 -16.26 8.71
CA ASP A 41 3.58 -15.59 8.44
C ASP A 41 3.78 -14.07 8.52
N VAL A 42 3.30 -13.37 7.50
CA VAL A 42 3.36 -11.90 7.39
C VAL A 42 1.96 -11.32 7.51
N LYS A 43 1.82 -10.29 8.35
CA LYS A 43 0.56 -9.54 8.48
C LYS A 43 0.81 -8.05 8.25
N PHE A 44 0.23 -7.52 7.18
CA PHE A 44 0.10 -6.08 6.96
C PHE A 44 -0.99 -5.53 7.85
N TYR A 45 -0.75 -4.39 8.49
CA TYR A 45 -1.75 -3.81 9.37
C TYR A 45 -1.79 -2.27 9.30
N ASP A 46 -0.80 -1.61 8.69
CA ASP A 46 -0.79 -0.16 8.54
C ASP A 46 -0.11 0.31 7.25
N VAL A 47 -0.60 1.40 6.67
CA VAL A 47 0.00 2.09 5.53
C VAL A 47 0.69 3.35 6.05
N LEU A 48 2.03 3.33 6.09
CA LEU A 48 2.83 4.43 6.65
C LEU A 48 2.89 5.65 5.72
N ALA A 49 2.92 5.38 4.43
CA ALA A 49 3.04 6.43 3.42
C ALA A 49 2.54 5.94 2.06
N LYS A 50 1.95 6.87 1.31
CA LYS A 50 1.53 6.66 -0.08
C LYS A 50 1.88 7.89 -0.90
N LYS A 51 2.58 7.70 -2.02
CA LYS A 51 2.93 8.78 -2.97
C LYS A 51 2.53 8.39 -4.37
N SER A 52 1.90 9.31 -5.09
CA SER A 52 1.52 9.11 -6.49
C SER A 52 2.25 10.12 -7.38
N ILE A 53 2.76 9.65 -8.51
CA ILE A 53 3.56 10.42 -9.46
C ILE A 53 3.02 10.12 -10.86
N ASN A 54 2.69 11.17 -11.61
CA ASN A 54 2.32 11.02 -13.01
C ASN A 54 3.58 10.74 -13.84
N CYS A 55 3.57 9.68 -14.62
CA CYS A 55 4.62 9.36 -15.59
C CYS A 55 4.25 9.99 -16.93
N TRP A 56 5.11 10.88 -17.41
CA TRP A 56 4.90 11.68 -18.62
C TRP A 56 5.78 11.19 -19.76
N ASP A 57 5.21 11.19 -20.96
CA ASP A 57 5.93 11.10 -22.22
C ASP A 57 5.80 12.43 -22.95
N ASN A 58 6.90 13.16 -23.04
CA ASN A 58 6.94 14.48 -23.68
C ASN A 58 7.43 14.41 -25.14
N THR A 59 7.56 13.21 -25.69
CA THR A 59 8.03 13.02 -27.07
C THR A 59 6.93 13.43 -28.04
N PHE A 60 7.19 14.48 -28.82
CA PHE A 60 6.23 14.97 -29.81
C PHE A 60 5.92 13.88 -30.85
N GLY A 61 4.63 13.66 -31.13
CA GLY A 61 4.18 12.62 -32.06
C GLY A 61 4.20 11.20 -31.47
N SER A 62 4.56 11.05 -30.19
CA SER A 62 4.45 9.75 -29.52
C SER A 62 2.98 9.30 -29.43
N PRO A 63 2.71 8.00 -29.61
CA PRO A 63 1.38 7.44 -29.36
C PRO A 63 0.89 7.59 -27.91
N THR A 64 1.78 7.93 -26.98
CA THR A 64 1.49 8.10 -25.54
C THR A 64 1.80 9.51 -25.03
N GLN A 65 1.90 10.50 -25.92
CA GLN A 65 2.20 11.88 -25.53
C GLN A 65 1.27 12.39 -24.41
N GLY A 66 1.86 12.86 -23.31
CA GLY A 66 1.14 13.25 -22.09
C GLY A 66 1.38 12.27 -20.93
N VAL A 67 0.43 12.22 -19.98
CA VAL A 67 0.49 11.22 -18.90
C VAL A 67 0.09 9.87 -19.47
N PHE A 68 1.00 8.90 -19.41
CA PHE A 68 0.73 7.56 -19.91
C PHE A 68 0.50 6.54 -18.78
N SER A 69 1.03 6.82 -17.58
CA SER A 69 0.85 5.97 -16.41
C SER A 69 0.85 6.79 -15.13
N VAL A 70 0.19 6.30 -14.09
CA VAL A 70 0.29 6.84 -12.73
C VAL A 70 1.04 5.83 -11.87
N LEU A 71 2.25 6.21 -11.44
CA LEU A 71 2.99 5.48 -10.42
C LEU A 71 2.38 5.75 -9.05
N THR A 72 2.19 4.70 -8.25
CA THR A 72 1.88 4.77 -6.83
C THR A 72 2.89 3.95 -6.04
N LEU A 73 3.55 4.60 -5.09
CA LEU A 73 4.45 3.98 -4.12
C LEU A 73 3.75 3.90 -2.78
N THR A 74 3.61 2.68 -2.25
CA THR A 74 2.98 2.42 -0.95
C THR A 74 4.01 1.78 -0.03
N GLN A 75 4.20 2.35 1.16
CA GLN A 75 5.04 1.78 2.21
C GLN A 75 4.14 1.26 3.31
N ASN A 76 4.09 -0.06 3.46
CA ASN A 76 3.30 -0.74 4.46
C ASN A 76 4.17 -1.12 5.64
N ARG A 77 3.61 -1.08 6.84
CA ARG A 77 4.21 -1.72 8.00
C ARG A 77 3.64 -3.12 8.14
N PHE A 78 4.52 -4.10 8.34
CA PHE A 78 4.12 -5.48 8.56
C PHE A 78 4.70 -6.03 9.86
N GLN A 79 4.03 -7.06 10.39
CA GLN A 79 4.54 -7.93 11.45
C GLN A 79 4.93 -9.26 10.82
N SER A 80 6.07 -9.80 11.25
CA SER A 80 6.44 -11.18 10.95
C SER A 80 6.22 -12.04 12.19
N CYS A 81 5.78 -13.26 11.96
CA CYS A 81 5.65 -14.23 13.03
C CYS A 81 7.00 -14.83 13.39
N VAL A 82 7.35 -14.73 14.68
CA VAL A 82 8.57 -15.29 15.26
C VAL A 82 8.20 -15.98 16.56
N ASN A 83 8.58 -17.26 16.68
CA ASN A 83 8.30 -18.10 17.85
C ASN A 83 6.81 -18.15 18.22
N GLY A 84 5.94 -18.20 17.21
CA GLY A 84 4.49 -18.21 17.38
C GLY A 84 3.87 -16.82 17.55
N LYS A 85 4.65 -15.77 17.80
CA LYS A 85 4.08 -14.42 18.05
C LYS A 85 4.35 -13.49 16.89
N PHE A 86 3.34 -12.69 16.53
CA PHE A 86 3.57 -11.57 15.62
C PHE A 86 4.37 -10.50 16.35
N GLU A 87 5.58 -10.25 15.86
CA GLU A 87 6.46 -9.23 16.42
C GLU A 87 6.53 -7.99 15.51
N LEU A 88 6.47 -6.82 16.13
CA LEU A 88 6.68 -5.53 15.48
C LEU A 88 8.18 -5.26 15.36
N LYS A 89 8.80 -5.71 14.28
CA LYS A 89 10.22 -5.45 14.03
C LYS A 89 10.52 -4.13 13.32
N GLY A 90 9.53 -3.26 13.15
CA GLY A 90 9.68 -1.98 12.43
C GLY A 90 9.99 -2.15 10.94
N LEU A 91 9.74 -3.34 10.38
CA LEU A 91 9.99 -3.65 8.98
C LEU A 91 8.91 -3.00 8.10
N THR A 92 9.33 -2.60 6.90
CA THR A 92 8.46 -1.89 5.97
C THR A 92 8.55 -2.50 4.60
N GLU A 93 7.42 -2.93 4.06
CA GLU A 93 7.34 -3.51 2.74
C GLU A 93 6.84 -2.47 1.76
N ASN A 94 7.53 -2.33 0.64
CA ASN A 94 7.22 -1.30 -0.33
C ASN A 94 6.57 -1.94 -1.57
N ILE A 95 5.51 -1.30 -2.05
CA ILE A 95 4.80 -1.71 -3.25
C ILE A 95 4.91 -0.59 -4.28
N VAL A 96 5.37 -0.94 -5.47
CA VAL A 96 5.40 -0.11 -6.66
C VAL A 96 4.22 -0.51 -7.53
N SER A 97 3.34 0.43 -7.87
CA SER A 97 2.19 0.19 -8.73
C SER A 97 2.18 1.16 -9.90
N PHE A 98 1.95 0.68 -11.11
CA PHE A 98 1.75 1.49 -12.30
C PHE A 98 0.35 1.24 -12.85
N LYS A 99 -0.46 2.29 -12.93
CA LYS A 99 -1.76 2.25 -13.62
C LYS A 99 -1.64 2.86 -15.00
N ASN A 100 -1.92 2.08 -16.04
CA ASN A 100 -2.00 2.61 -17.40
C ASN A 100 -3.27 3.48 -17.54
N VAL A 101 -3.07 4.75 -17.92
CA VAL A 101 -4.15 5.72 -18.12
C VAL A 101 -4.39 6.04 -19.60
N THR A 102 -3.71 5.33 -20.50
CA THR A 102 -3.91 5.44 -21.94
C THR A 102 -4.90 4.41 -22.46
N GLU A 103 -5.35 4.60 -23.69
CA GLU A 103 -6.17 3.64 -24.45
C GLU A 103 -5.33 2.55 -25.14
N LYS A 104 -4.00 2.60 -25.02
CA LYS A 104 -3.06 1.67 -25.67
C LYS A 104 -2.48 0.69 -24.67
N THR A 105 -2.00 -0.45 -25.15
CA THR A 105 -1.19 -1.35 -24.32
C THR A 105 0.23 -0.82 -24.26
N ILE A 106 0.78 -0.62 -23.05
CA ILE A 106 2.09 -0.01 -22.85
C ILE A 106 3.10 -0.98 -22.24
N SER A 107 4.37 -0.83 -22.60
CA SER A 107 5.50 -1.48 -21.95
C SER A 107 6.60 -0.45 -21.74
N PHE A 108 7.26 -0.46 -20.58
CA PHE A 108 8.33 0.49 -20.31
C PHE A 108 9.31 0.04 -19.21
N ASP A 109 10.56 0.44 -19.37
CA ASP A 109 11.59 0.33 -18.33
C ASP A 109 11.51 1.54 -17.38
N TYR A 110 11.70 1.30 -16.08
CA TYR A 110 11.68 2.36 -15.08
C TYR A 110 12.81 2.23 -14.05
N THR A 111 13.23 3.38 -13.53
CA THR A 111 14.12 3.51 -12.38
C THR A 111 13.53 4.51 -11.40
N ILE A 112 13.46 4.11 -10.13
CA ILE A 112 13.02 4.94 -9.02
C ILE A 112 14.22 5.15 -8.10
N THR A 113 14.61 6.40 -7.92
CA THR A 113 15.72 6.80 -7.06
C THR A 113 15.18 7.65 -5.92
N GLN A 114 15.54 7.28 -4.69
CA GLN A 114 15.25 8.05 -3.49
C GLN A 114 16.56 8.59 -2.90
N ASN A 115 16.58 9.89 -2.62
CA ASN A 115 17.66 10.50 -1.86
C ASN A 115 17.13 10.94 -0.49
N TYR A 116 17.72 10.41 0.56
CA TYR A 116 17.44 10.80 1.93
C TYR A 116 18.74 11.21 2.64
N SER A 117 18.90 12.51 2.88
CA SER A 117 20.08 13.09 3.54
C SER A 117 21.41 12.67 2.91
N GLY A 118 21.47 12.57 1.58
CA GLY A 118 22.67 12.17 0.83
C GLY A 118 22.83 10.66 0.63
N ASN A 119 21.98 9.85 1.26
CA ASN A 119 21.97 8.40 1.06
C ASN A 119 20.98 8.04 -0.05
N ILE A 120 21.44 7.29 -1.04
CA ILE A 120 20.66 6.94 -2.22
C ILE A 120 20.18 5.49 -2.12
N ARG A 121 18.89 5.27 -2.37
CA ARG A 121 18.31 3.95 -2.67
C ARG A 121 17.72 3.97 -4.07
N GLN A 122 17.84 2.86 -4.79
CA GLN A 122 17.36 2.72 -6.15
C GLN A 122 16.61 1.41 -6.32
N HIS A 123 15.51 1.47 -7.06
CA HIS A 123 14.77 0.30 -7.53
C HIS A 123 14.50 0.45 -9.02
N GLN A 124 14.67 -0.64 -9.78
CA GLN A 124 14.47 -0.65 -11.22
C GLN A 124 13.64 -1.86 -11.61
N GLY A 125 12.91 -1.74 -12.71
CA GLY A 125 12.09 -2.81 -13.22
C GLY A 125 11.58 -2.52 -14.62
N PHE A 126 10.70 -3.41 -15.07
CA PHE A 126 10.10 -3.36 -16.38
C PHE A 126 8.62 -3.71 -16.27
N VAL A 127 7.78 -2.85 -16.84
CA VAL A 127 6.36 -3.10 -17.01
C VAL A 127 6.14 -3.64 -18.42
N SER A 128 5.48 -4.81 -18.52
CA SER A 128 5.27 -5.52 -19.78
C SER A 128 3.79 -5.62 -20.13
N ASN A 129 3.41 -5.18 -21.33
CA ASN A 129 2.09 -5.34 -21.92
C ASN A 129 0.93 -4.92 -20.99
N LEU A 130 1.11 -3.80 -20.29
CA LEU A 130 0.11 -3.27 -19.38
C LEU A 130 -1.06 -2.72 -20.17
N LYS A 131 -2.20 -3.41 -20.08
CA LYS A 131 -3.43 -3.08 -20.82
C LYS A 131 -4.04 -1.74 -20.37
N PRO A 132 -4.88 -1.11 -21.21
CA PRO A 132 -5.61 0.10 -20.83
C PRO A 132 -6.37 -0.06 -19.51
N GLY A 133 -6.19 0.88 -18.58
CA GLY A 133 -6.84 0.87 -17.27
C GLY A 133 -6.34 -0.17 -16.26
N ALA A 134 -5.48 -1.10 -16.69
CA ALA A 134 -4.92 -2.12 -15.81
C ALA A 134 -3.83 -1.56 -14.89
N VAL A 135 -3.58 -2.28 -13.80
CA VAL A 135 -2.54 -1.95 -12.82
C VAL A 135 -1.53 -3.09 -12.79
N ASP A 136 -0.25 -2.75 -12.91
CA ASP A 136 0.86 -3.62 -12.58
C ASP A 136 1.32 -3.30 -11.16
N GLU A 137 1.42 -4.29 -10.28
CA GLU A 137 1.88 -4.11 -8.90
C GLU A 137 3.02 -5.05 -8.59
N VAL A 138 4.12 -4.48 -8.11
CA VAL A 138 5.31 -5.21 -7.72
C VAL A 138 5.59 -4.90 -6.26
N ASN A 139 5.65 -5.95 -5.46
CA ASN A 139 6.19 -5.88 -4.12
C ASN A 139 7.71 -5.89 -4.20
N THR A 140 8.34 -4.79 -3.80
CA THR A 140 9.79 -4.62 -3.90
C THR A 140 10.53 -5.14 -2.68
N GLY A 141 9.79 -5.60 -1.67
CA GLY A 141 10.31 -6.17 -0.43
C GLY A 141 10.58 -5.14 0.66
N ASP A 142 11.18 -5.64 1.73
CA ASP A 142 11.54 -4.83 2.89
C ASP A 142 12.69 -3.87 2.56
N ASN A 143 12.64 -2.67 3.14
CA ASN A 143 13.72 -1.70 3.07
C ASN A 143 14.20 -1.32 1.64
N THR A 144 13.35 -1.47 0.61
CA THR A 144 13.67 -0.99 -0.74
C THR A 144 13.86 0.53 -0.76
N PHE A 145 13.03 1.24 0.00
CA PHE A 145 13.06 2.68 0.15
C PHE A 145 13.22 3.03 1.64
N TYR A 146 13.84 4.19 1.93
CA TYR A 146 13.71 4.86 3.21
C TYR A 146 12.26 5.31 3.44
N ASN A 147 11.99 5.95 4.58
CA ASN A 147 10.69 6.54 4.86
C ASN A 147 10.23 7.42 3.69
N LEU A 148 9.10 7.07 3.06
CA LEU A 148 8.59 7.82 1.92
C LEU A 148 8.09 9.22 2.34
N ASN A 149 7.72 9.43 3.61
CA ASN A 149 7.38 10.75 4.14
C ASN A 149 8.64 11.60 4.30
N GLY A 150 8.66 12.78 3.69
CA GLY A 150 9.78 13.73 3.76
C GLY A 150 10.94 13.48 2.78
N SER A 151 10.97 12.34 2.07
CA SER A 151 12.02 12.05 1.07
C SER A 151 11.70 12.59 -0.33
N GLN A 152 12.74 13.01 -1.07
CA GLN A 152 12.63 13.30 -2.50
C GLN A 152 12.74 11.99 -3.29
N LEU A 153 11.87 11.85 -4.29
CA LEU A 153 11.85 10.71 -5.20
C LEU A 153 12.00 11.23 -6.62
N GLN A 154 12.87 10.58 -7.38
CA GLN A 154 13.02 10.76 -8.81
C GLN A 154 12.60 9.48 -9.50
N VAL A 155 11.80 9.62 -10.56
CA VAL A 155 11.36 8.50 -11.39
C VAL A 155 11.79 8.80 -12.81
N VAL A 156 12.51 7.86 -13.40
CA VAL A 156 12.96 7.94 -14.79
C VAL A 156 12.32 6.79 -15.54
N VAL A 157 11.68 7.11 -16.67
CA VAL A 157 11.14 6.13 -17.62
C VAL A 157 11.88 6.34 -18.93
N ASN A 158 12.49 5.28 -19.45
CA ASN A 158 13.41 5.40 -20.58
C ASN A 158 12.74 5.04 -21.92
N LYS A 159 12.28 3.80 -22.04
CA LYS A 159 11.84 3.24 -23.32
C LYS A 159 10.38 2.84 -23.23
N ILE A 160 9.48 3.71 -23.68
CA ILE A 160 8.05 3.42 -23.71
C ILE A 160 7.70 2.86 -25.09
N THR A 161 7.01 1.73 -25.10
CA THR A 161 6.39 1.16 -26.30
C THR A 161 4.89 1.15 -26.09
N ALA A 162 4.12 1.60 -27.08
CA ALA A 162 2.68 1.54 -27.06
C ALA A 162 2.15 0.86 -28.33
N LYS A 163 1.19 -0.05 -28.15
CA LYS A 163 0.54 -0.80 -29.22
C LYS A 163 -0.97 -0.60 -29.13
#